data_AF-A0A7V1HWI5-F1
#
_entry.id   AF-A0A7V1HWI5-F1
#
_cell.length_a   1.000
_cell.length_b   1.000
_cell.length_c   1.000
_cell.angle_alpha   90.00
_cell.angle_beta   90.00
_cell.angle_gamma   90.00
#
_symmetry.space_group_name_H-M   'P 1'
#
loop_
_entity.id
_entity.type
_entity.pdbx_description
1 polymer ?
#
loop_
_entity_poly.entity_id
_entity_poly.type
_entity_poly.pdbx_seq_one_letter_code
_entity_poly.pdbx_strand_id
1 'polypeptide(L)'
;MEIAVNFSPPIQLMNDLIILIEDTKARVVIHVNSSMTLLFWHIGRRISNNILNNKRAEYEKQIVVTVSRELIHKFGKNYEEKNLRRMIQFADKFTDLENVVTLSRHLSWSHFIVLIPLKNEHARKFYAKLAYNSLIFFILKG
;
A
#
# COMPACT_ATOMS: atom_id res chain seq x y z
N MET A 1 -45.85 30.02 21.01
CA MET A 1 -44.73 30.22 20.08
C MET A 1 -43.47 29.90 20.86
N GLU A 2 -43.01 28.65 20.77
CA GLU A 2 -41.87 28.16 21.53
C GLU A 2 -40.59 28.50 20.75
N ILE A 3 -39.74 29.31 21.35
CA ILE A 3 -38.48 29.73 20.73
C ILE A 3 -37.55 28.53 20.82
N ALA A 4 -37.27 27.87 19.69
CA ALA A 4 -36.27 26.83 19.63
C ALA A 4 -34.93 27.43 20.07
N VAL A 5 -34.51 27.12 21.29
CA VAL A 5 -33.20 27.49 21.80
C VAL A 5 -32.18 26.77 20.92
N ASN A 6 -31.45 27.53 20.10
CA ASN A 6 -30.32 27.01 19.33
C ASN A 6 -29.22 26.61 20.31
N PHE A 7 -29.26 25.36 20.75
CA PHE A 7 -28.24 24.79 21.62
C PHE A 7 -27.05 24.37 20.76
N SER A 8 -26.02 25.21 20.69
CA SER A 8 -24.74 24.79 20.14
C SER A 8 -24.00 23.91 21.16
N PRO A 9 -23.49 22.74 20.76
CA PRO A 9 -22.72 21.89 21.65
C PRO A 9 -21.47 22.63 22.16
N PRO A 10 -20.99 22.35 23.38
CA PRO A 10 -19.75 22.91 23.89
C PRO A 10 -18.60 22.66 22.91
N ILE A 11 -17.81 23.70 22.61
CA ILE A 11 -16.70 23.63 21.64
C ILE A 11 -15.74 22.48 21.98
N GLN A 12 -15.46 22.27 23.27
CA GLN A 12 -14.61 21.17 23.73
C GLN A 12 -15.16 19.79 23.35
N LEU A 13 -16.46 19.56 23.57
CA LEU A 13 -17.11 18.29 23.23
C LEU A 13 -17.01 18.03 21.72
N MET A 14 -17.26 19.06 20.89
CA MET A 14 -17.15 18.92 19.44
C MET A 14 -15.72 18.60 19.00
N ASN A 15 -14.73 19.28 19.58
CA ASN A 15 -13.33 19.03 19.27
C ASN A 15 -12.91 17.60 19.65
N ASP A 16 -13.30 17.13 20.84
CA ASP A 16 -12.98 15.77 21.30
C ASP A 16 -13.57 14.71 20.37
N LEU A 17 -14.83 14.88 19.94
CA LEU A 17 -15.49 13.97 19.00
C LEU A 17 -14.83 13.99 17.61
N ILE A 18 -14.47 15.17 17.11
CA ILE A 18 -13.75 15.30 15.83
C ILE A 18 -12.42 14.56 15.89
N ILE A 19 -11.63 14.76 16.95
CA ILE A 19 -10.34 14.08 17.15
C ILE A 19 -10.53 12.56 17.15
N LEU A 20 -11.48 12.04 17.92
CA LEU A 20 -11.76 10.59 17.98
C LEU A 20 -12.12 9.99 16.61
N ILE A 21 -12.92 10.72 15.82
CA ILE A 21 -13.34 10.29 14.48
C ILE A 21 -12.15 10.29 13.53
N GLU A 22 -11.40 11.40 13.47
CA GLU A 22 -10.30 11.55 12.52
C GLU A 22 -9.15 10.58 12.84
N ASP A 23 -8.82 10.38 14.12
CA ASP A 23 -7.86 9.38 14.57
C ASP A 23 -8.25 7.96 14.13
N THR A 24 -9.53 7.62 14.27
CA THR A 24 -10.03 6.29 13.91
C THR A 24 -9.98 6.09 12.40
N LYS A 25 -10.43 7.08 11.61
CA LYS A 25 -10.34 7.04 10.16
C LYS A 25 -8.89 6.89 9.69
N ALA A 26 -7.97 7.65 10.28
CA ALA A 26 -6.55 7.59 9.95
C ALA A 26 -5.98 6.17 10.19
N ARG A 27 -6.29 5.55 11.34
CA ARG A 27 -5.87 4.16 11.63
C ARG A 27 -6.44 3.15 10.64
N VAL A 28 -7.72 3.28 10.26
CA VAL A 28 -8.35 2.40 9.27
C VAL A 28 -7.64 2.51 7.92
N VAL A 29 -7.34 3.73 7.47
CA VAL A 29 -6.62 3.97 6.21
C VAL A 29 -5.23 3.32 6.24
N ILE A 30 -4.48 3.46 7.35
CA ILE A 30 -3.16 2.81 7.52
C ILE A 30 -3.29 1.28 7.42
N HIS A 31 -4.27 0.70 8.12
CA HIS A 31 -4.48 -0.75 8.10
C HIS A 31 -4.80 -1.25 6.68
N VAL A 32 -5.73 -0.59 5.99
CA VAL A 32 -6.09 -0.92 4.60
C VAL A 32 -4.88 -0.82 3.67
N ASN A 33 -4.09 0.26 3.78
CA ASN A 33 -2.90 0.45 2.97
C ASN A 33 -1.85 -0.65 3.21
N SER A 34 -1.64 -1.05 4.46
CA SER A 34 -0.72 -2.12 4.82
C SER A 34 -1.19 -3.46 4.24
N SER A 35 -2.46 -3.82 4.45
CA SER A 35 -3.05 -5.06 3.91
C SER A 35 -2.96 -5.12 2.39
N MET A 36 -3.26 -4.00 1.71
CA MET A 36 -3.18 -3.93 0.24
C MET A 36 -1.75 -4.08 -0.28
N THR A 37 -0.79 -3.44 0.40
CA THR A 37 0.63 -3.54 0.03
C THR A 37 1.14 -4.98 0.20
N LEU A 38 0.78 -5.65 1.29
CA LEU A 38 1.15 -7.03 1.52
C LEU A 38 0.50 -7.98 0.50
N LEU A 39 -0.78 -7.76 0.15
CA LEU A 39 -1.46 -8.49 -0.93
C LEU A 39 -0.70 -8.38 -2.25
N PHE A 40 -0.30 -7.16 -2.63
CA PHE A 40 0.45 -6.91 -3.86
C PHE A 40 1.80 -7.62 -3.88
N TRP A 41 2.50 -7.69 -2.75
CA TRP A 41 3.71 -8.49 -2.62
C TRP A 41 3.44 -9.99 -2.87
N HIS A 42 2.40 -10.55 -2.22
CA HIS A 42 2.05 -11.96 -2.38
C HIS A 42 1.64 -12.33 -3.80
N ILE A 43 0.87 -11.46 -4.48
CA ILE A 43 0.51 -11.64 -5.89
C ILE A 43 1.77 -11.70 -6.75
N GLY A 44 2.67 -10.72 -6.58
CA GLY A 44 3.95 -10.68 -7.27
C GLY A 44 4.76 -11.96 -7.10
N ARG A 45 4.89 -12.40 -5.84
CA ARG A 45 5.63 -13.62 -5.49
C ARG A 45 5.02 -14.86 -6.13
N ARG A 46 3.68 -14.96 -6.14
CA ARG A 46 2.97 -16.10 -6.71
C ARG A 46 3.15 -16.18 -8.23
N ILE A 47 3.07 -15.04 -8.93
CA ILE A 47 3.28 -14.98 -10.38
C ILE A 47 4.75 -15.26 -10.71
N SER A 48 5.70 -14.63 -10.01
CA SER A 48 7.15 -14.85 -10.20
C SER A 48 7.52 -16.33 -10.05
N ASN A 49 7.06 -17.00 -8.99
CA ASN A 49 7.28 -18.43 -8.79
C ASN A 49 6.68 -19.30 -9.92
N ASN A 50 5.51 -18.93 -10.44
CA ASN A 50 4.90 -19.65 -11.56
C ASN A 50 5.74 -19.49 -12.85
N ILE A 51 6.24 -18.29 -13.14
CA ILE A 51 7.12 -18.03 -14.29
C ILE A 51 8.42 -18.82 -14.21
N LEU A 52 9.10 -18.80 -13.05
CA LEU A 52 10.36 -19.52 -12.83
C LEU A 52 10.24 -21.02 -13.09
N ASN A 53 9.11 -21.62 -12.71
CA ASN A 53 8.86 -23.05 -12.94
C ASN A 53 8.66 -23.41 -14.42
N ASN A 54 8.25 -22.45 -15.25
CA ASN A 54 7.95 -22.67 -16.67
C ASN A 54 9.11 -22.26 -17.62
N LYS A 55 10.19 -21.65 -17.10
CA LYS A 55 11.52 -21.42 -17.74
C LYS A 55 11.52 -20.83 -19.17
N ARG A 56 10.50 -20.07 -19.59
CA ARG A 56 10.44 -19.42 -20.92
C ARG A 56 10.04 -17.94 -20.80
N ALA A 57 10.85 -17.04 -21.35
CA ALA A 57 10.56 -15.59 -21.33
C ALA A 57 9.30 -15.20 -22.11
N GLU A 58 8.94 -15.97 -23.15
CA GLU A 58 7.70 -15.76 -23.89
C GLU A 58 6.46 -16.15 -23.07
N TYR A 59 6.58 -17.20 -22.26
CA TYR A 59 5.54 -17.61 -21.31
C TYR A 59 5.27 -16.52 -20.27
N GLU A 60 6.31 -15.86 -19.76
CA GLU A 60 6.18 -14.72 -18.84
C GLU A 60 5.30 -13.61 -19.44
N LYS A 61 5.53 -13.24 -20.70
CA LYS A 61 4.75 -12.18 -21.33
C LYS A 61 3.29 -12.58 -21.46
N GLN A 62 3.01 -13.81 -21.89
CA GLN A 62 1.66 -14.30 -22.10
C GLN A 62 0.89 -14.48 -20.79
N ILE A 63 1.53 -15.00 -19.72
CA ILE A 63 0.84 -15.25 -18.45
C ILE A 63 0.39 -13.95 -17.78
N VAL A 64 1.22 -12.89 -17.82
CA VAL A 64 0.85 -11.58 -17.23
C VAL A 64 -0.36 -10.96 -17.95
N VAL A 65 -0.41 -11.05 -19.28
CA VAL A 65 -1.55 -10.56 -20.09
C VAL A 65 -2.82 -11.32 -19.71
N THR A 66 -2.77 -12.65 -19.68
CA THR A 66 -3.93 -13.50 -19.37
C THR A 66 -4.42 -13.27 -17.94
N VAL A 67 -3.51 -13.26 -16.96
CA VAL A 67 -3.85 -13.01 -15.55
C VAL A 67 -4.44 -11.60 -15.37
N SER A 68 -3.88 -10.60 -16.04
CA SER A 68 -4.40 -9.23 -15.97
C SER A 68 -5.84 -9.15 -16.46
N ARG A 69 -6.16 -9.76 -17.61
CA ARG A 69 -7.51 -9.75 -18.18
C ARG A 69 -8.55 -10.30 -17.19
N GLU A 70 -8.27 -11.47 -16.61
CA GLU A 70 -9.16 -12.11 -15.64
C GLU A 70 -9.32 -11.29 -14.35
N LEU A 71 -8.22 -10.77 -13.81
CA LEU A 71 -8.25 -9.99 -12.57
C LEU A 71 -8.89 -8.62 -12.75
N ILE A 72 -8.72 -7.95 -13.90
CA ILE A 72 -9.43 -6.71 -14.21
C ILE A 72 -10.94 -6.97 -14.27
N HIS A 73 -11.36 -8.02 -14.97
CA HIS A 73 -12.77 -8.36 -15.09
C HIS A 73 -13.42 -8.59 -13.71
N LYS A 74 -12.69 -9.25 -12.80
CA LYS A 74 -13.22 -9.60 -11.48
C LYS A 74 -13.05 -8.51 -10.40
N PHE A 75 -11.98 -7.73 -10.45
CA PHE A 75 -11.56 -6.86 -9.35
C PHE A 75 -11.15 -5.44 -9.77
N GLY A 76 -11.17 -5.13 -11.07
CA GLY A 76 -10.94 -3.78 -11.60
C GLY A 76 -9.47 -3.43 -11.89
N LYS A 77 -9.24 -2.15 -12.19
CA LYS A 77 -8.03 -1.63 -12.85
C LYS A 77 -6.74 -1.73 -12.05
N ASN A 78 -6.81 -2.02 -10.75
CA ASN A 78 -5.60 -2.24 -9.94
C ASN A 78 -4.76 -3.42 -10.44
N TYR A 79 -5.36 -4.35 -11.19
CA TYR A 79 -4.73 -5.56 -11.71
C TYR A 79 -4.39 -5.50 -13.21
N GLU A 80 -4.25 -4.29 -13.75
CA GLU A 80 -3.69 -4.08 -15.08
C GLU A 80 -2.25 -4.61 -15.18
N GLU A 81 -1.85 -5.02 -16.40
CA GLU A 81 -0.54 -5.64 -16.65
C GLU A 81 0.62 -4.84 -16.06
N LYS A 82 0.58 -3.50 -16.19
CA LYS A 82 1.60 -2.60 -15.64
C LYS A 82 1.71 -2.75 -14.12
N ASN A 83 0.58 -2.87 -13.42
CA ASN A 83 0.58 -3.06 -11.97
C ASN A 83 1.00 -4.47 -11.58
N LEU A 84 0.58 -5.51 -12.30
CA LEU A 84 1.07 -6.87 -12.06
C LEU A 84 2.59 -6.98 -12.24
N ARG A 85 3.16 -6.32 -13.27
CA ARG A 85 4.62 -6.26 -13.45
C ARG A 85 5.31 -5.56 -12.28
N ARG A 86 4.73 -4.49 -11.74
CA ARG A 86 5.24 -3.83 -10.53
C ARG A 86 5.13 -4.74 -9.31
N MET A 87 4.06 -5.51 -9.16
CA MET A 87 3.91 -6.50 -8.08
C MET A 87 4.99 -7.58 -8.16
N ILE A 88 5.26 -8.12 -9.36
CA ILE A 88 6.35 -9.09 -9.59
C ILE A 88 7.70 -8.46 -9.20
N GLN A 89 8.01 -7.27 -9.72
CA GLN A 89 9.24 -6.56 -9.36
C GLN A 89 9.33 -6.26 -7.86
N PHE A 90 8.20 -5.96 -7.21
CA PHE A 90 8.15 -5.74 -5.77
C PHE A 90 8.62 -6.99 -5.02
N ALA A 91 8.05 -8.15 -5.36
CA ALA A 91 8.42 -9.43 -4.76
C ALA A 91 9.88 -9.83 -5.05
N ASP A 92 10.40 -9.50 -6.23
CA ASP A 92 11.78 -9.80 -6.61
C ASP A 92 12.81 -8.88 -5.94
N LYS A 93 12.43 -7.62 -5.67
CA LYS A 93 13.33 -6.62 -5.03
C LYS A 93 13.26 -6.60 -3.51
N PHE A 94 12.17 -7.08 -2.93
CA PHE A 94 11.97 -7.19 -1.48
C PHE A 94 11.69 -8.65 -1.15
N THR A 95 12.74 -9.48 -1.13
CA THR A 95 12.60 -10.94 -1.02
C THR A 95 12.27 -11.42 0.40
N ASP A 96 12.62 -10.64 1.41
CA ASP A 96 12.36 -10.93 2.82
C ASP A 96 10.95 -10.46 3.23
N LEU A 97 10.08 -11.43 3.53
CA LEU A 97 8.70 -11.20 3.95
C LEU A 97 8.61 -10.45 5.29
N GLU A 98 9.49 -10.72 6.25
CA GLU A 98 9.42 -10.07 7.56
C GLU A 98 9.68 -8.56 7.44
N ASN A 99 10.65 -8.20 6.60
CA ASN A 99 10.92 -6.82 6.24
C ASN A 99 9.73 -6.17 5.52
N VAL A 100 9.10 -6.87 4.58
CA VAL A 100 7.91 -6.36 3.87
C VAL A 100 6.75 -6.10 4.82
N VAL A 101 6.46 -7.04 5.72
CA VAL A 101 5.42 -6.90 6.76
C VAL A 101 5.73 -5.71 7.68
N THR A 102 7.00 -5.48 7.99
CA THR A 102 7.43 -4.32 8.79
C THR A 102 7.22 -3.02 8.05
N LEU A 103 7.68 -2.93 6.80
CA LEU A 103 7.57 -1.73 5.98
C LEU A 103 6.12 -1.39 5.61
N SER A 104 5.27 -2.38 5.34
CA SER A 104 3.87 -2.15 4.92
C SER A 104 3.03 -1.46 5.97
N ARG A 105 3.39 -1.58 7.25
CA ARG A 105 2.73 -0.86 8.36
C ARG A 105 2.90 0.66 8.27
N HIS A 106 3.88 1.14 7.52
CA HIS A 106 4.23 2.56 7.43
C HIS A 106 4.24 3.08 5.98
N LEU A 107 4.51 2.21 5.01
CA LEU A 107 4.63 2.55 3.60
C LEU A 107 3.44 1.98 2.82
N SER A 108 2.69 2.88 2.18
CA SER A 108 1.65 2.50 1.22
C SER A 108 2.25 2.04 -0.11
N TRP A 109 1.41 1.45 -0.97
CA TRP A 109 1.81 1.02 -2.32
C TRP A 109 2.47 2.12 -3.15
N SER A 110 2.05 3.39 -3.03
CA SER A 110 2.65 4.51 -3.76
C SER A 110 4.13 4.72 -3.39
N HIS A 111 4.49 4.54 -2.12
CA HIS A 111 5.89 4.57 -1.69
C HIS A 111 6.70 3.45 -2.37
N PHE A 112 6.15 2.23 -2.40
CA PHE A 112 6.81 1.11 -3.06
C PHE A 112 6.97 1.31 -4.57
N ILE A 113 6.00 1.94 -5.27
CA ILE A 113 6.15 2.29 -6.69
C ILE A 113 7.40 3.14 -6.93
N VAL A 114 7.75 4.04 -6.01
CA VAL A 114 8.96 4.88 -6.10
C VAL A 114 10.23 4.09 -5.75
N LEU A 115 10.15 3.15 -4.80
CA LEU A 115 11.30 2.36 -4.33
C LEU A 115 11.68 1.20 -5.26
N ILE A 116 10.72 0.57 -5.93
CA ILE A 116 10.92 -0.56 -6.85
C ILE A 116 11.98 -0.27 -7.94
N PRO A 117 11.92 0.86 -8.69
CA PRO A 117 12.87 1.13 -9.78
C PRO A 117 14.30 1.44 -9.31
N LEU A 118 14.52 1.66 -8.01
CA LEU A 118 15.87 1.87 -7.47
C LEU A 118 16.71 0.61 -7.69
N LYS A 119 17.79 0.72 -8.48
CA LYS A 119 18.66 -0.42 -8.80
C LYS A 119 19.51 -0.83 -7.58
N ASN A 120 20.04 0.16 -6.86
CA ASN A 120 20.90 -0.06 -5.71
C ASN A 120 20.07 -0.47 -4.47
N GLU A 121 20.39 -1.62 -3.89
CA GLU A 121 19.70 -2.15 -2.71
C GLU A 121 19.91 -1.27 -1.46
N HIS A 122 21.12 -0.75 -1.24
CA HIS A 122 21.41 0.16 -0.13
C HIS A 122 20.58 1.45 -0.25
N ALA A 123 20.47 2.02 -1.45
CA ALA A 123 19.62 3.18 -1.68
C ALA A 123 18.14 2.86 -1.39
N ARG A 124 17.66 1.70 -1.84
CA ARG A 124 16.28 1.24 -1.56
C ARG A 124 16.02 1.12 -0.06
N LYS A 125 16.92 0.48 0.69
CA LYS A 125 16.83 0.34 2.15
C LYS A 125 16.88 1.69 2.87
N PHE A 126 17.81 2.55 2.46
CA PHE A 126 17.97 3.89 3.02
C PHE A 126 16.69 4.72 2.84
N TYR A 127 16.16 4.82 1.61
CA TYR A 127 14.95 5.61 1.35
C TYR A 127 13.68 4.98 1.95
N ALA A 128 13.58 3.65 2.00
CA ALA A 128 12.49 2.99 2.73
C ALA A 128 12.51 3.35 4.22
N LYS A 129 13.70 3.36 4.84
CA LYS A 129 13.86 3.74 6.24
C LYS A 129 13.61 5.23 6.48
N LEU A 130 14.04 6.08 5.54
CA LEU A 130 13.76 7.52 5.61
C LEU A 130 12.25 7.78 5.58
N ALA A 131 11.53 7.23 4.60
CA ALA A 131 10.08 7.38 4.50
C ALA A 131 9.33 6.81 5.73
N TYR A 132 9.81 5.69 6.28
CA TYR A 132 9.32 5.15 7.55
C TYR A 132 9.49 6.15 8.72
N ASN A 133 10.64 6.83 8.81
CA ASN A 133 10.95 7.79 9.88
C ASN A 133 10.27 9.15 9.68
N SER A 134 10.04 9.57 8.43
CA SER A 134 9.39 10.86 8.09
C SER A 134 7.93 10.93 8.52
N LEU A 135 7.28 9.81 8.86
CA LEU A 135 5.92 9.80 9.44
C LEU A 135 5.87 10.40 10.87
N ILE A 136 7.00 10.47 11.59
CA ILE A 136 7.06 11.10 12.92
C ILE A 136 7.00 12.64 12.82
N PHE A 137 7.39 13.23 11.70
CA PHE A 137 7.41 14.69 11.55
C PHE A 137 6.05 15.32 11.24
N PHE A 138 5.11 14.56 10.67
CA PHE A 138 3.76 15.08 10.37
C PHE A 138 2.78 14.97 11.54
N ILE A 139 3.07 14.12 12.54
CA ILE A 139 2.22 13.93 13.74
C ILE A 139 2.58 14.92 14.86
N LEU A 140 3.80 15.47 14.87
CA LEU A 140 4.28 16.38 15.94
C LEU A 140 4.22 17.88 15.58
N LYS A 141 3.71 18.24 14.39
CA LYS A 141 3.53 19.64 13.95
C LYS A 141 2.19 19.87 13.22
N GLY A 142 1.12 19.24 13.71
CA GLY A 142 -0.26 19.55 13.34
C GLY A 142 -1.02 19.97 14.58
#